data_AF-A0A812EAG1-F1
#
_entry.id   AF-A0A812EAG1-F1
#
_cell.length_a   1.000
_cell.length_b   1.000
_cell.length_c   1.000
_cell.angle_alpha   90.00
_cell.angle_beta   90.00
_cell.angle_gamma   90.00
#
_symmetry.space_group_name_H-M   'P 1'
#
loop_
_entity.id
_entity.type
_entity.pdbx_description
1 polymer ?
#
loop_
_entity_poly.entity_id
_entity_poly.type
_entity_poly.pdbx_seq_one_letter_code
_entity_poly.pdbx_strand_id
1 'polypeptide(L)'
;MTERLNEHLNQCARNLNNGKFLAKLSGGDVVALEVKYHLRCLQKLYDAERAYLNSLEKAESSDPGKDLYPMAFSELVIYIKDNKVTITETAPVIFRLADLASLYKLRLEQLGVDSPNVHSTRLKEQLLARIPELEAHKKGRDVLLAFKADIGPALHEASQYSNALHLSKSADILRKEMLQHKTKFSSELKDGFGVEAIPPALLQFVCSIEHAIVFIFTLILSFFRNFSLSLSLSLSHNYNLCLSVIHSFILSVFLLHCLSFFFLSLYFIVFLSSFFLFYCLSFLSFFLLIMQYFFTSSLNSLFLFSHFRSLSLSLSLSLSLIIM
;
A
#
# COMPACT_ATOMS: atom_id res chain seq x y z
N MET A 1 8.62 -49.95 54.95
CA MET A 1 8.34 -48.50 54.98
C MET A 1 9.55 -47.68 55.45
N THR A 2 10.40 -48.25 56.31
CA THR A 2 11.61 -47.65 56.90
C THR A 2 12.79 -47.51 55.94
N GLU A 3 13.01 -48.49 55.05
CA GLU A 3 14.10 -48.50 54.07
C GLU A 3 14.04 -47.29 53.11
N ARG A 4 12.83 -46.94 52.64
CA ARG A 4 12.60 -45.75 51.79
C ARG A 4 12.97 -44.43 52.47
N LEU A 5 12.85 -44.34 53.80
CA LEU A 5 13.20 -43.12 54.53
C LEU A 5 14.73 -42.96 54.60
N ASN A 6 15.43 -44.05 54.87
CA ASN A 6 16.90 -44.07 54.93
C ASN A 6 17.52 -43.72 53.56
N GLU A 7 17.00 -44.32 52.49
CA GLU A 7 17.43 -44.01 51.11
C GLU A 7 17.23 -42.53 50.78
N HIS A 8 16.03 -42.01 51.03
CA HIS A 8 15.71 -40.62 50.70
C HIS A 8 16.56 -39.64 51.51
N LEU A 9 16.77 -39.88 52.81
CA LEU A 9 17.63 -39.02 53.64
C LEU A 9 19.09 -39.03 53.19
N ASN A 10 19.62 -40.20 52.82
CA ASN A 10 20.95 -40.31 52.24
C ASN A 10 21.05 -39.57 50.90
N GLN A 11 20.03 -39.66 50.06
CA GLN A 11 19.98 -38.94 48.80
C GLN A 11 19.97 -37.42 49.03
N CYS A 12 19.14 -36.89 49.93
CA CYS A 12 19.14 -35.47 50.27
C CYS A 12 20.50 -35.02 50.79
N ALA A 13 21.11 -35.80 51.68
CA ALA A 13 22.40 -35.49 52.29
C ALA A 13 23.54 -35.43 51.26
N ARG A 14 23.50 -36.33 50.26
CA ARG A 14 24.43 -36.36 49.13
C ARG A 14 24.20 -35.18 48.19
N ASN A 15 22.95 -34.95 47.77
CA ASN A 15 22.57 -33.87 46.87
C ASN A 15 22.95 -32.49 47.43
N LEU A 16 22.71 -32.27 48.73
CA LEU A 16 23.04 -31.02 49.42
C LEU A 16 24.47 -30.96 49.95
N ASN A 17 25.28 -32.00 49.72
CA ASN A 17 26.66 -32.14 50.18
C ASN A 17 26.87 -31.81 51.68
N ASN A 18 25.94 -32.25 52.53
CA ASN A 18 25.98 -31.95 53.97
C ASN A 18 26.87 -32.96 54.70
N GLY A 19 28.18 -32.72 54.71
CA GLY A 19 29.17 -33.64 55.26
C GLY A 19 28.94 -34.04 56.73
N LYS A 20 28.42 -33.13 57.56
CA LYS A 20 28.11 -33.43 58.97
C LYS A 20 26.92 -34.39 59.11
N PHE A 21 25.94 -34.28 58.21
CA PHE A 21 24.78 -35.17 58.21
C PHE A 21 25.13 -36.53 57.62
N LEU A 22 25.91 -36.56 56.54
CA LEU A 22 26.46 -37.79 55.95
C LEU A 22 27.28 -38.61 56.94
N ALA A 23 28.16 -37.97 57.73
CA ALA A 23 28.97 -38.64 58.75
C ALA A 23 28.13 -39.26 59.88
N LYS A 24 26.93 -38.75 60.14
CA LYS A 24 25.99 -39.37 61.10
C LYS A 24 25.25 -40.55 60.48
N LEU A 25 24.88 -40.44 59.21
CA LEU A 25 24.21 -41.52 58.47
C LEU A 25 25.14 -42.69 58.14
N SER A 26 26.46 -42.49 58.11
CA SER A 26 27.43 -43.58 57.89
C SER A 26 27.53 -44.58 59.06
N GLY A 27 26.94 -44.26 60.21
CA GLY A 27 26.95 -45.15 61.38
C GLY A 27 25.99 -46.34 61.30
N GLY A 28 25.09 -46.39 60.30
CA GLY A 28 24.06 -47.42 60.14
C GLY A 28 22.76 -46.85 59.59
N ASP A 29 21.74 -47.70 59.40
CA ASP A 29 20.40 -47.23 59.01
C ASP A 29 19.84 -46.29 60.10
N VAL A 30 19.11 -45.25 59.68
CA VAL A 30 18.38 -44.29 60.53
C VAL A 30 17.54 -44.97 61.61
N VAL A 31 17.01 -46.17 61.32
CA VAL A 31 16.28 -46.97 62.31
C VAL A 31 17.22 -47.61 63.34
N ALA A 32 18.32 -48.19 62.89
CA ALA A 32 19.32 -48.82 63.78
C ALA A 32 20.04 -47.79 64.65
N LEU A 33 20.16 -46.55 64.18
CA LEU A 33 20.71 -45.41 64.90
C LEU A 33 19.67 -44.69 65.79
N GLU A 34 18.42 -45.14 65.81
CA GLU A 34 17.30 -44.54 66.55
C GLU A 34 17.21 -43.00 66.37
N VAL A 35 17.45 -42.51 65.15
CA VAL A 35 17.59 -41.08 64.91
C VAL A 35 16.26 -40.37 65.14
N LYS A 36 16.24 -39.42 66.07
CA LYS A 36 15.11 -38.53 66.31
C LYS A 36 15.28 -37.24 65.52
N TYR A 37 14.21 -36.81 64.84
CA TYR A 37 14.19 -35.57 64.06
C TYR A 37 12.95 -34.75 64.37
N HIS A 38 13.07 -33.43 64.23
CA HIS A 38 11.91 -32.54 64.23
C HIS A 38 11.27 -32.55 62.84
N LEU A 39 9.94 -32.62 62.77
CA LEU A 39 9.19 -32.59 61.51
C LEU A 39 9.56 -31.37 60.63
N ARG A 40 9.68 -30.19 61.26
CA ARG A 40 10.06 -28.94 60.56
C ARG A 40 11.48 -28.98 59.98
N CYS A 41 12.42 -29.66 60.65
CA CYS A 41 13.79 -29.80 60.16
C CYS A 41 13.85 -30.74 58.96
N LEU A 42 13.06 -31.82 58.98
CA LEU A 42 12.95 -32.75 57.85
C LEU A 42 12.34 -32.07 56.63
N GLN A 43 11.25 -31.33 56.80
CA GLN A 43 10.62 -30.56 55.71
C GLN A 43 11.61 -29.57 55.09
N LYS A 44 12.34 -28.80 55.90
CA LYS A 44 13.37 -27.88 55.41
C LYS A 44 14.46 -28.57 54.59
N LEU A 45 14.85 -29.79 54.98
CA LEU A 45 15.84 -30.57 54.22
C LEU A 45 15.29 -30.94 52.83
N TYR A 46 14.05 -31.41 52.76
CA TYR A 46 13.40 -31.77 51.50
C TYR A 46 13.14 -30.55 50.61
N ASP A 47 12.72 -29.43 51.18
CA ASP A 47 12.52 -28.19 50.43
C ASP A 47 13.85 -27.66 49.87
N ALA A 48 14.92 -27.76 50.65
CA ALA A 48 16.27 -27.38 50.21
C ALA A 48 16.76 -28.28 49.06
N GLU A 49 16.53 -29.60 49.15
CA GLU A 49 16.88 -30.53 48.07
C GLU A 49 16.08 -30.23 46.80
N ARG A 50 14.77 -30.02 46.90
CA ARG A 50 13.94 -29.63 45.73
C ARG A 50 14.43 -28.33 45.10
N ALA A 51 14.76 -27.34 45.92
CA ALA A 51 15.32 -26.08 45.42
C ALA A 51 16.65 -26.30 44.68
N TYR A 52 17.51 -27.17 45.22
CA TYR A 52 18.78 -27.56 44.59
C TYR A 52 18.56 -28.29 43.26
N LEU A 53 17.70 -29.31 43.21
CA LEU A 53 17.40 -30.05 41.98
C LEU A 53 16.78 -29.14 40.91
N ASN A 54 15.84 -28.26 41.30
CA ASN A 54 15.29 -27.25 40.38
C ASN A 54 16.36 -26.26 39.88
N SER A 55 17.37 -25.96 40.69
CA SER A 55 18.48 -25.09 40.27
C SER A 55 19.45 -25.81 39.32
N LEU A 56 19.68 -27.11 39.52
CA LEU A 56 20.43 -27.94 38.60
C LEU A 56 19.70 -28.10 37.27
N GLU A 57 18.40 -28.41 37.27
CA GLU A 57 17.59 -28.45 36.05
C GLU A 57 17.58 -27.10 35.33
N LYS A 58 17.58 -25.98 36.04
CA LYS A 58 17.72 -24.64 35.45
C LYS A 58 19.10 -24.35 34.88
N ALA A 59 20.15 -24.89 35.49
CA ALA A 59 21.53 -24.74 35.03
C ALA A 59 21.84 -25.68 33.85
N GLU A 60 21.30 -26.90 33.86
CA GLU A 60 21.39 -27.87 32.76
C GLU A 60 20.44 -27.52 31.60
N SER A 61 19.37 -26.76 31.86
CA SER A 61 18.54 -26.07 30.85
C SER A 61 19.06 -24.66 30.49
N SER A 62 20.36 -24.41 30.67
CA SER A 62 21.06 -23.51 29.75
C SER A 62 21.06 -24.17 28.37
N ASP A 63 19.88 -24.16 27.75
CA ASP A 63 19.63 -24.54 26.37
C ASP A 63 20.68 -23.83 25.50
N PRO A 64 21.51 -24.54 24.73
CA PRO A 64 22.41 -23.89 23.77
C PRO A 64 21.64 -23.00 22.78
N GLY A 65 20.32 -23.18 22.66
CA GLY A 65 19.41 -22.28 21.95
C GLY A 65 19.19 -20.90 22.59
N LYS A 66 19.35 -20.72 23.92
CA LYS A 66 19.06 -19.45 24.61
C LYS A 66 19.95 -18.30 24.17
N ASP A 67 21.19 -18.58 23.78
CA ASP A 67 22.14 -17.56 23.30
C ASP A 67 21.90 -17.21 21.81
N LEU A 68 21.23 -18.09 21.06
CA LEU A 68 20.90 -17.88 19.64
C LEU A 68 19.76 -16.86 19.44
N TYR A 69 18.80 -16.80 20.38
CA TYR A 69 17.69 -15.83 20.30
C TYR A 69 18.15 -14.37 20.38
N PRO A 70 18.99 -13.96 21.35
CA PRO A 70 19.60 -12.63 21.37
C PRO A 70 20.45 -12.34 20.14
N MET A 71 21.20 -13.32 19.63
CA MET A 71 22.01 -13.18 18.43
C MET A 71 21.15 -12.85 17.21
N ALA A 72 20.17 -13.70 16.87
CA ALA A 72 19.25 -13.47 15.76
C ALA A 72 18.48 -12.15 15.91
N PHE A 73 18.12 -11.77 17.14
CA PHE A 73 17.39 -10.52 17.39
C PHE A 73 18.28 -9.30 17.16
N SER A 74 19.54 -9.36 17.58
CA SER A 74 20.51 -8.29 17.35
C SER A 74 20.76 -8.04 15.87
N GLU A 75 20.86 -9.12 15.08
CA GLU A 75 21.00 -9.02 13.61
C GLU A 75 19.77 -8.42 12.95
N LEU A 76 18.56 -8.80 13.39
CA LEU A 76 17.32 -8.20 12.89
C LEU A 76 17.27 -6.69 13.17
N VAL A 77 17.73 -6.26 14.36
CA VAL A 77 17.82 -4.83 14.71
C VAL A 77 18.84 -4.12 13.83
N ILE A 78 19.98 -4.74 13.54
CA ILE A 78 20.99 -4.20 12.63
C ILE A 78 20.38 -4.05 11.22
N TYR A 79 19.74 -5.09 10.71
CA TYR A 79 19.06 -5.06 9.41
C TYR A 79 18.08 -3.89 9.29
N ILE A 80 17.21 -3.67 10.29
CA ILE A 80 16.24 -2.55 10.27
C ILE A 80 16.96 -1.20 10.22
N LYS A 81 18.04 -1.05 10.96
CA LYS A 81 18.83 0.20 11.00
C LYS A 81 19.60 0.45 9.70
N ASP A 82 20.20 -0.58 9.13
CA ASP A 82 20.99 -0.45 7.90
C ASP A 82 20.11 -0.13 6.69
N ASN A 83 18.90 -0.69 6.64
CA ASN A 83 17.92 -0.36 5.60
C ASN A 83 17.44 1.10 5.69
N LYS A 84 17.44 1.71 6.89
CA LYS A 84 17.18 3.15 7.05
C LYS A 84 18.24 4.01 6.34
N VAL A 85 19.51 3.59 6.37
CA VAL A 85 20.64 4.36 5.85
C VAL A 85 20.84 4.13 4.34
N THR A 86 20.56 2.92 3.87
CA THR A 86 20.88 2.51 2.48
C THR A 86 19.85 3.02 1.48
N ILE A 87 18.59 3.22 1.90
CA ILE A 87 17.53 3.73 1.04
C ILE A 87 17.53 5.25 1.18
N THR A 88 18.44 5.89 0.44
CA THR A 88 18.60 7.33 0.38
C THR A 88 17.42 8.01 -0.34
N GLU A 89 16.89 9.03 0.34
CA GLU A 89 16.17 10.24 -0.11
C GLU A 89 14.83 10.13 -0.87
N THR A 90 14.49 9.00 -1.51
CA THR A 90 13.32 9.00 -2.40
C THR A 90 12.08 8.33 -1.81
N ALA A 91 12.20 7.36 -0.91
CA ALA A 91 11.02 6.64 -0.38
C ALA A 91 11.16 6.22 1.09
N PRO A 92 10.09 6.37 1.89
CA PRO A 92 10.02 5.94 3.28
C PRO A 92 10.11 4.41 3.40
N VAL A 93 10.97 3.91 4.29
CA VAL A 93 11.12 2.46 4.50
C VAL A 93 10.05 1.96 5.47
N ILE A 94 9.13 1.14 4.97
CA ILE A 94 8.04 0.54 5.75
C ILE A 94 8.26 -0.96 5.86
N PHE A 95 8.34 -1.48 7.07
CA PHE A 95 8.51 -2.90 7.35
C PHE A 95 7.17 -3.53 7.74
N ARG A 96 6.81 -4.68 7.14
CA ARG A 96 5.67 -5.46 7.63
C ARG A 96 6.13 -6.35 8.78
N LEU A 97 5.38 -6.37 9.89
CA LEU A 97 5.71 -7.22 11.04
C LEU A 97 5.75 -8.71 10.68
N ALA A 98 4.89 -9.15 9.75
CA ALA A 98 4.88 -10.52 9.25
C ALA A 98 6.22 -10.90 8.59
N ASP A 99 6.80 -9.99 7.81
CA ASP A 99 8.08 -10.20 7.13
C ASP A 99 9.24 -10.19 8.15
N LEU A 100 9.21 -9.29 9.13
CA LEU A 100 10.22 -9.29 10.20
C LEU A 100 10.14 -10.56 11.04
N ALA A 101 8.93 -11.07 11.30
CA ALA A 101 8.73 -12.32 12.03
C ALA A 101 9.24 -13.53 11.23
N SER A 102 9.02 -13.56 9.91
CA SER A 102 9.54 -14.63 9.05
C SER A 102 11.06 -14.57 8.92
N LEU A 103 11.65 -13.37 8.76
CA LEU A 103 13.10 -13.18 8.76
C LEU A 103 13.74 -13.62 10.08
N TYR A 104 13.14 -13.26 11.21
CA TYR A 104 13.61 -13.69 12.52
C TYR A 104 13.53 -15.20 12.68
N LYS A 105 12.40 -15.80 12.28
CA LYS A 105 12.20 -17.25 12.33
C LYS A 105 13.23 -17.99 11.46
N LEU A 106 13.43 -17.54 10.23
CA LEU A 106 14.41 -18.09 9.30
C LEU A 106 15.81 -18.02 9.88
N ARG A 107 16.16 -16.90 10.52
CA ARG A 107 17.48 -16.74 11.13
C ARG A 107 17.69 -17.69 12.31
N LEU A 108 16.67 -17.90 13.14
CA LEU A 108 16.73 -18.90 14.22
C LEU A 108 16.91 -20.33 13.67
N GLU A 109 16.20 -20.68 12.60
CA GLU A 109 16.35 -21.98 11.92
C GLU A 109 17.79 -22.15 11.38
N GLN A 110 18.38 -21.10 10.79
CA GLN A 110 19.79 -21.11 10.33
C GLN A 110 20.82 -21.27 11.45
N LEU A 111 20.50 -20.79 12.65
CA LEU A 111 21.36 -20.93 13.83
C LEU A 111 21.22 -22.31 14.50
N GLY A 112 20.33 -23.18 13.99
CA GLY A 112 20.12 -24.54 14.51
C GLY A 112 18.97 -24.66 15.52
N VAL A 113 18.07 -23.68 15.59
CA VAL A 113 16.84 -23.79 16.40
C VAL A 113 15.77 -24.50 15.58
N ASP A 114 15.43 -25.74 15.95
CA ASP A 114 14.38 -26.50 15.29
C ASP A 114 12.99 -25.96 15.66
N SER A 115 12.18 -25.59 14.65
CA SER A 115 10.80 -25.11 14.80
C SER A 115 10.59 -23.93 15.78
N PRO A 116 11.23 -22.77 15.55
CA PRO A 116 11.16 -21.65 16.48
C PRO A 116 9.74 -21.09 16.58
N ASN A 117 9.22 -21.02 17.80
CA ASN A 117 7.90 -20.44 18.10
C ASN A 117 8.02 -18.92 18.29
N VAL A 118 7.91 -18.18 17.19
CA VAL A 118 8.02 -16.72 17.18
C VAL A 118 6.64 -16.07 17.38
N HIS A 119 6.47 -15.36 18.50
CA HIS A 119 5.26 -14.57 18.74
C HIS A 119 5.41 -13.14 18.21
N SER A 120 4.72 -12.81 17.12
CA SER A 120 4.82 -11.52 16.42
C SER A 120 4.55 -10.31 17.33
N THR A 121 3.58 -10.41 18.24
CA THR A 121 3.26 -9.32 19.18
C THR A 121 4.42 -9.02 20.13
N ARG A 122 5.12 -10.06 20.60
CA ARG A 122 6.26 -9.92 21.53
C ARG A 122 7.49 -9.41 20.80
N LEU A 123 7.72 -9.90 19.58
CA LEU A 123 8.78 -9.40 18.70
C LEU A 123 8.61 -7.90 18.43
N LYS A 124 7.38 -7.46 18.11
CA LYS A 124 7.05 -6.04 17.92
C LYS A 124 7.40 -5.22 19.16
N GLU A 125 6.97 -5.65 20.34
CA GLU A 125 7.25 -4.92 21.60
C GLU A 125 8.75 -4.82 21.88
N GLN A 126 9.51 -5.89 21.63
CA GLN A 126 10.97 -5.88 21.77
C GLN A 126 11.65 -4.95 20.77
N LEU A 127 11.19 -4.92 19.51
CA LEU A 127 11.71 -4.03 18.48
C LEU A 127 11.47 -2.56 18.84
N LEU A 128 10.26 -2.21 19.27
CA LEU A 128 9.91 -0.85 19.69
C LEU A 128 10.69 -0.42 20.95
N ALA A 129 10.96 -1.35 21.87
CA ALA A 129 11.78 -1.06 23.05
C ALA A 129 13.26 -0.82 22.69
N ARG A 130 13.79 -1.50 21.66
CA ARG A 130 15.20 -1.38 21.26
C ARG A 130 15.45 -0.26 20.23
N ILE A 131 14.44 0.12 19.46
CA ILE A 131 14.49 1.15 18.42
C ILE A 131 13.39 2.19 18.71
N PRO A 132 13.66 3.22 19.54
CA PRO A 132 12.63 4.17 19.96
C PRO A 132 12.13 5.10 18.84
N GLU A 133 12.89 5.18 17.73
CA GLU A 133 12.50 5.94 16.53
C GLU A 133 11.47 5.20 15.67
N LEU A 134 11.21 3.92 15.94
CA LEU A 134 10.29 3.08 15.20
C LEU A 134 8.88 3.20 15.80
N GLU A 135 7.87 3.35 14.96
CA GLU A 135 6.45 3.33 15.34
C GLU A 135 5.71 2.20 14.62
N ALA A 136 4.72 1.63 15.31
CA ALA A 136 3.88 0.58 14.77
C ALA A 136 2.48 1.12 14.43
N HIS A 137 2.07 0.96 13.16
CA HIS A 137 0.76 1.34 12.66
C HIS A 137 -0.03 0.09 12.25
N LYS A 138 -1.23 -0.06 12.83
CA LYS A 138 -2.12 -1.17 12.50
C LYS A 138 -3.02 -0.79 11.33
N LYS A 139 -3.01 -1.59 10.27
CA LYS A 139 -3.90 -1.45 9.11
C LYS A 139 -4.62 -2.78 8.86
N GLY A 140 -5.84 -2.89 9.40
CA GLY A 140 -6.62 -4.13 9.33
C GLY A 140 -5.94 -5.28 10.07
N ARG A 141 -5.55 -6.33 9.34
CA ARG A 141 -4.83 -7.51 9.87
C ARG A 141 -3.32 -7.30 9.96
N ASP A 142 -2.78 -6.34 9.22
CA ASP A 142 -1.35 -6.11 9.14
C ASP A 142 -0.88 -5.06 10.14
N VAL A 143 0.34 -5.26 10.63
CA VAL A 143 1.07 -4.30 11.46
C VAL A 143 2.29 -3.85 10.68
N LEU A 144 2.36 -2.55 10.40
CA LEU A 144 3.45 -1.90 9.69
C LEU A 144 4.33 -1.18 10.70
N LEU A 145 5.65 -1.24 10.52
CA LEU A 145 6.61 -0.49 11.31
C LEU A 145 7.33 0.51 10.41
N ALA A 146 7.39 1.77 10.84
CA ALA A 146 8.02 2.86 10.11
C ALA A 146 8.76 3.79 11.07
N PHE A 147 9.78 4.48 10.60
CA PHE A 147 10.46 5.48 11.42
C PHE A 147 9.63 6.76 11.50
N LYS A 148 9.56 7.37 12.68
CA LYS A 148 8.81 8.63 12.92
C LYS A 148 9.18 9.73 11.92
N ALA A 149 10.46 9.84 11.60
CA ALA A 149 10.98 10.85 10.67
C ALA A 149 10.44 10.68 9.24
N ASP A 150 10.15 9.43 8.84
CA ASP A 150 9.83 9.10 7.44
C ASP A 150 8.32 9.14 7.16
N ILE A 151 7.48 9.12 8.21
CA ILE A 151 6.01 9.15 8.07
C ILE A 151 5.53 10.45 7.42
N GLY A 152 6.12 11.59 7.80
CA GLY A 152 5.74 12.90 7.26
C GLY A 152 5.99 13.00 5.75
N PRO A 153 7.23 12.74 5.28
CA PRO A 153 7.55 12.65 3.86
C PRO A 153 6.67 11.63 3.10
N ALA A 154 6.48 10.44 3.67
CA ALA A 154 5.60 9.40 3.10
C ALA A 154 4.17 9.90 2.83
N LEU A 155 3.62 10.59 3.83
CA LEU A 155 2.26 11.11 3.77
C LEU A 155 2.17 12.27 2.77
N HIS A 156 3.20 13.12 2.74
CA HIS A 156 3.29 14.21 1.77
C HIS A 156 3.34 13.67 0.33
N GLU A 157 4.17 12.67 0.05
CA GLU A 157 4.25 12.03 -1.26
C GLU A 157 2.92 11.37 -1.65
N ALA A 158 2.29 10.61 -0.74
CA ALA A 158 0.96 10.05 -0.97
C ALA A 158 -0.10 11.13 -1.21
N SER A 159 0.07 12.32 -0.62
CA SER A 159 -0.81 13.47 -0.85
C SER A 159 -0.59 14.16 -2.18
N GLN A 160 0.51 13.93 -2.91
CA GLN A 160 0.72 14.57 -4.22
C GLN A 160 -0.29 14.09 -5.29
N TYR A 161 -0.85 12.89 -5.13
CA TYR A 161 -2.00 12.41 -5.93
C TYR A 161 -3.29 13.18 -5.65
N SER A 162 -3.31 14.09 -4.67
CA SER A 162 -4.46 14.94 -4.34
C SER A 162 -4.91 15.75 -5.54
N ASN A 163 -4.01 16.28 -6.38
CA ASN A 163 -4.41 17.10 -7.53
C ASN A 163 -5.27 16.32 -8.54
N ALA A 164 -4.86 15.09 -8.90
CA ALA A 164 -5.65 14.23 -9.77
C ALA A 164 -6.99 13.83 -9.11
N LEU A 165 -6.98 13.60 -7.80
CA LEU A 165 -8.16 13.24 -7.02
C LEU A 165 -9.13 14.44 -6.87
N HIS A 166 -8.62 15.64 -6.68
CA HIS A 166 -9.37 16.90 -6.68
C HIS A 166 -9.99 17.16 -8.05
N LEU A 167 -9.23 16.97 -9.14
CA LEU A 167 -9.76 17.08 -10.50
C LEU A 167 -10.89 16.08 -10.76
N SER A 168 -10.71 14.81 -10.35
CA SER A 168 -11.76 13.78 -10.46
C SER A 168 -13.01 14.16 -9.65
N LYS A 169 -12.83 14.64 -8.42
CA LYS A 169 -13.95 15.10 -7.57
C LYS A 169 -14.68 16.30 -8.19
N SER A 170 -13.95 17.28 -8.72
CA SER A 170 -14.52 18.42 -9.42
C SER A 170 -15.32 17.98 -10.65
N ALA A 171 -14.78 17.04 -11.45
CA ALA A 171 -15.48 16.48 -12.60
C ALA A 171 -16.76 15.72 -12.19
N ASP A 172 -16.75 14.98 -11.08
CA ASP A 172 -17.94 14.29 -10.55
C ASP A 172 -19.02 15.27 -10.08
N ILE A 173 -18.63 16.37 -9.44
CA ILE A 173 -19.55 17.45 -9.02
C ILE A 173 -20.20 18.06 -10.26
N LEU A 174 -19.41 18.44 -11.26
CA LEU A 174 -19.91 19.02 -12.51
C LEU A 174 -20.86 18.05 -13.22
N ARG A 175 -20.52 16.77 -13.31
CA ARG A 175 -21.39 15.75 -13.92
C ARG A 175 -22.74 15.65 -13.20
N LYS A 176 -22.75 15.70 -11.86
CA LYS A 176 -24.00 15.67 -11.07
C LYS A 176 -24.85 16.90 -11.34
N GLU A 177 -24.25 18.08 -11.38
CA GLU A 177 -24.97 19.33 -11.66
C GLU A 177 -25.51 19.35 -13.10
N MET A 178 -24.75 18.85 -14.06
CA MET A 178 -25.22 18.67 -15.44
C MET A 178 -26.43 17.72 -15.53
N LEU A 179 -26.41 16.61 -14.80
CA LEU A 179 -27.52 15.65 -14.79
C LEU A 179 -28.76 16.17 -14.07
N GLN A 180 -28.58 17.02 -13.06
CA GLN A 180 -29.68 17.63 -12.31
C GLN A 180 -30.27 18.86 -13.01
N HIS A 181 -29.52 19.47 -13.93
CA HIS A 181 -29.96 20.62 -14.70
C HIS A 181 -31.03 20.20 -15.73
N LYS A 182 -32.29 20.43 -15.38
CA LYS A 182 -33.42 20.16 -16.27
C LYS A 182 -33.59 21.32 -17.25
N THR A 183 -33.14 21.14 -18.48
CA THR A 183 -33.45 22.06 -19.58
C THR A 183 -34.83 21.73 -20.15
N LYS A 184 -35.67 22.76 -20.36
CA LYS A 184 -36.90 22.60 -21.15
C LYS A 184 -36.50 22.68 -22.61
N PHE A 185 -36.33 21.54 -23.26
CA PHE A 185 -36.10 21.49 -24.70
C PHE A 185 -37.40 21.91 -25.41
N SER A 186 -37.53 23.20 -25.70
CA SER A 186 -38.63 23.70 -26.55
C SER A 186 -38.21 23.52 -28.00
N SER A 187 -39.10 22.95 -28.82
CA SER A 187 -38.88 22.64 -30.24
C SER A 187 -38.78 23.87 -31.15
N GLU A 188 -38.83 25.08 -30.60
CA GLU A 188 -38.65 26.33 -31.34
C GLU A 188 -37.21 26.81 -31.20
N LEU A 189 -36.37 26.47 -32.18
CA LEU A 189 -35.04 27.02 -32.37
C LEU A 189 -35.14 28.53 -32.63
N LYS A 190 -35.18 29.32 -31.56
CA LYS A 190 -34.96 30.78 -31.61
C LYS A 190 -33.46 31.04 -31.44
N ASP A 191 -32.94 31.98 -32.23
CA ASP A 191 -31.56 32.47 -32.16
C ASP A 191 -31.25 32.97 -30.74
N GLY A 192 -30.54 32.16 -29.96
CA GLY A 192 -30.31 32.38 -28.53
C GLY A 192 -30.37 31.10 -27.67
N PHE A 193 -30.85 29.99 -28.23
CA PHE A 193 -31.09 28.70 -27.54
C PHE A 193 -29.87 27.97 -26.94
N GLY A 194 -28.68 28.57 -26.96
CA GLY A 194 -27.45 27.91 -26.52
C GLY A 194 -27.02 28.19 -25.08
N VAL A 195 -27.34 29.37 -24.54
CA VAL A 195 -26.72 29.85 -23.27
C VAL A 195 -27.46 29.34 -22.04
N GLU A 196 -28.78 29.23 -22.09
CA GLU A 196 -29.62 28.74 -20.98
C GLU A 196 -29.62 27.21 -20.84
N ALA A 197 -29.12 26.50 -21.86
CA ALA A 197 -29.04 25.04 -21.86
C ALA A 197 -27.80 24.49 -21.11
N ILE A 198 -26.84 25.37 -20.80
CA ILE A 198 -25.57 25.00 -20.19
C ILE A 198 -25.63 25.30 -18.69
N PRO A 199 -25.35 24.32 -17.82
CA PRO A 199 -25.31 24.55 -16.39
C PRO A 199 -24.31 25.66 -16.02
N PRO A 200 -24.70 26.66 -15.22
CA PRO A 200 -23.84 27.79 -14.86
C PRO A 200 -22.49 27.37 -14.23
N ALA A 201 -22.47 26.28 -13.48
CA ALA A 201 -21.25 25.76 -12.86
C ALA A 201 -20.23 25.23 -13.89
N LEU A 202 -20.69 24.64 -15.00
CA LEU A 202 -19.81 24.23 -16.09
C LEU A 202 -19.21 25.44 -16.79
N LEU A 203 -20.01 26.47 -17.03
CA LEU A 203 -19.56 27.73 -17.63
C LEU A 203 -18.54 28.43 -16.73
N GLN A 204 -18.82 28.52 -15.43
CA GLN A 204 -17.89 29.10 -14.46
C GLN A 204 -16.58 28.31 -14.36
N PHE A 205 -16.65 26.98 -14.42
CA PHE A 205 -15.46 26.12 -14.43
C PHE A 205 -14.61 26.36 -15.69
N VAL A 206 -15.22 26.39 -16.87
CA VAL A 206 -14.50 26.68 -18.14
C VAL A 206 -13.91 28.09 -18.14
N CYS A 207 -14.68 29.12 -17.74
CA CYS A 207 -14.17 30.48 -17.63
C CYS A 207 -13.01 30.58 -16.62
N SER A 208 -13.06 29.81 -15.52
CA SER A 208 -11.94 29.79 -14.55
C SER A 208 -10.66 29.21 -15.15
N ILE A 209 -10.77 28.20 -16.01
CA ILE A 209 -9.63 27.60 -16.73
C ILE A 209 -9.08 28.58 -17.76
N GLU A 210 -9.95 29.21 -18.55
CA GLU A 210 -9.55 30.21 -19.56
C GLU A 210 -8.82 31.39 -18.91
N HIS A 211 -9.36 31.95 -17.83
CA HIS A 211 -8.68 33.02 -17.09
C HIS A 211 -7.34 32.59 -16.50
N ALA A 212 -7.22 31.36 -15.99
CA ALA A 212 -5.95 30.84 -15.48
C ALA A 212 -4.90 30.73 -16.59
N ILE A 213 -5.27 30.27 -17.79
CA ILE A 213 -4.37 30.18 -18.95
C ILE A 213 -3.91 31.57 -19.39
N VAL A 214 -4.83 32.53 -19.49
CA VAL A 214 -4.50 33.92 -19.86
C VAL A 214 -3.58 34.56 -18.82
N PHE A 215 -3.82 34.31 -17.54
CA PHE A 215 -2.96 34.79 -16.46
C PHE A 215 -1.55 34.22 -16.54
N ILE A 216 -1.41 32.90 -16.75
CA ILE A 216 -0.10 32.25 -16.92
C ILE A 216 0.63 32.82 -18.13
N PHE A 217 -0.05 32.96 -19.27
CA PHE A 217 0.53 33.53 -20.48
C PHE A 217 1.02 34.98 -20.25
N THR A 218 0.22 35.79 -19.54
CA THR A 218 0.58 37.17 -19.17
C THR A 218 1.79 37.20 -18.24
N LEU A 219 1.86 36.28 -17.28
CA LEU A 219 2.98 36.18 -16.34
C LEU A 219 4.28 35.78 -17.06
N ILE A 220 4.21 34.82 -17.97
CA ILE A 220 5.32 34.41 -18.84
C ILE A 220 5.79 35.60 -19.70
N LEU A 221 4.88 36.30 -20.37
CA LEU A 221 5.21 37.48 -21.17
C LEU A 221 5.85 38.59 -20.33
N SER A 222 5.35 38.82 -19.12
CA SER A 222 5.92 39.82 -18.20
C SER A 222 7.33 39.44 -17.73
N PHE A 223 7.59 38.16 -17.48
CA PHE A 223 8.90 37.64 -17.15
C PHE A 223 9.88 37.84 -18.32
N PHE A 224 9.48 37.50 -19.55
CA PHE A 224 10.30 37.75 -20.74
C PHE A 224 10.56 39.25 -20.98
N ARG A 225 9.58 40.12 -20.75
CA ARG A 225 9.74 41.57 -20.90
C ARG A 225 10.73 42.13 -19.88
N ASN A 226 10.62 41.71 -18.62
CA ASN A 226 11.53 42.16 -17.55
C ASN A 226 12.94 41.58 -17.73
N PHE A 227 13.06 40.34 -18.21
CA PHE A 227 14.34 39.74 -18.57
C PHE A 227 15.01 40.49 -19.73
N SER A 228 14.26 40.83 -20.78
CA SER A 228 14.76 41.63 -21.91
C SER A 228 15.24 43.03 -21.51
N LEU A 229 14.53 43.70 -20.60
CA LEU A 229 14.92 45.01 -20.04
C LEU A 229 16.18 44.94 -19.17
N SER A 230 16.34 43.87 -18.38
CA SER A 230 17.55 43.63 -17.59
C SER A 230 18.77 43.35 -18.48
N LEU A 231 18.54 42.64 -19.59
CA LEU A 231 19.56 42.33 -20.59
C LEU A 231 20.03 43.58 -21.35
N SER A 232 19.09 44.46 -21.74
CA SER A 232 19.43 45.70 -22.46
C SER A 232 20.21 46.69 -21.60
N LEU A 233 19.92 46.77 -20.29
CA LEU A 233 20.71 47.54 -19.33
C LEU A 233 22.13 46.97 -19.13
N SER A 234 22.29 45.64 -19.14
CA SER A 234 23.60 45.00 -18.99
C SER A 234 24.46 45.12 -20.27
N LEU A 235 23.84 45.13 -21.45
CA LEU A 235 24.50 45.28 -22.75
C LEU A 235 25.05 46.69 -23.01
N SER A 236 24.54 47.73 -22.34
CA SER A 236 25.07 49.09 -22.48
C SER A 236 26.41 49.32 -21.78
N HIS A 237 26.86 48.38 -20.92
CA HIS A 237 27.99 48.59 -20.03
C HIS A 237 29.23 47.71 -20.33
N ASN A 238 29.16 46.69 -21.20
CA ASN A 238 30.32 45.82 -21.49
C ASN A 238 30.22 45.08 -22.84
N TYR A 239 31.06 45.47 -23.80
CA TYR A 239 31.05 44.94 -25.17
C TYR A 239 31.52 43.47 -25.30
N ASN A 240 32.34 42.96 -24.36
CA ASN A 240 32.85 41.58 -24.40
C ASN A 240 31.90 40.54 -23.75
N LEU A 241 30.89 40.95 -22.97
CA LEU A 241 29.84 40.06 -22.47
C LEU A 241 28.78 39.72 -23.55
N CYS A 242 28.79 40.49 -24.64
CA CYS A 242 27.76 40.55 -25.67
C CYS A 242 27.55 39.21 -26.40
N LEU A 243 28.61 38.44 -26.69
CA LEU A 243 28.48 37.19 -27.46
C LEU A 243 27.82 36.06 -26.67
N SER A 244 28.15 35.90 -25.38
CA SER A 244 27.55 34.89 -24.50
C SER A 244 26.07 35.19 -24.20
N VAL A 245 25.75 36.48 -24.06
CA VAL A 245 24.41 36.99 -23.82
C VAL A 245 23.54 36.87 -25.07
N ILE A 246 24.07 37.18 -26.26
CA ILE A 246 23.38 36.96 -27.53
C ILE A 246 23.13 35.46 -27.75
N HIS A 247 24.09 34.59 -27.42
CA HIS A 247 23.90 33.14 -27.56
C HIS A 247 22.84 32.62 -26.57
N SER A 248 22.81 33.11 -25.34
CA SER A 248 21.76 32.80 -24.35
C SER A 248 20.40 33.35 -24.77
N PHE A 249 20.35 34.55 -25.35
CA PHE A 249 19.14 35.15 -25.88
C PHE A 249 18.59 34.38 -27.08
N ILE A 250 19.43 34.03 -28.06
CA ILE A 250 19.05 33.19 -29.19
C ILE A 250 18.58 31.82 -28.70
N LEU A 251 19.27 31.21 -27.73
CA LEU A 251 18.85 29.93 -27.15
C LEU A 251 17.50 30.04 -26.42
N SER A 252 17.24 31.15 -25.72
CA SER A 252 15.97 31.39 -25.03
C SER A 252 14.82 31.64 -26.00
N VAL A 253 15.07 32.37 -27.09
CA VAL A 253 14.10 32.61 -28.18
C VAL A 253 13.84 31.30 -28.94
N PHE A 254 14.88 30.50 -29.17
CA PHE A 254 14.77 29.17 -29.79
C PHE A 254 14.00 28.19 -28.90
N LEU A 255 14.25 28.17 -27.59
CA LEU A 255 13.49 27.39 -26.61
C LEU A 255 12.03 27.85 -26.53
N LEU A 256 11.76 29.15 -26.60
CA LEU A 256 10.40 29.67 -26.63
C LEU A 256 9.67 29.30 -27.93
N HIS A 257 10.37 29.34 -29.07
CA HIS A 257 9.84 28.84 -30.34
C HIS A 257 9.59 27.34 -30.29
N CYS A 258 10.51 26.54 -29.74
CA CYS A 258 10.34 25.10 -29.55
C CYS A 258 9.19 24.78 -28.59
N LEU A 259 9.02 25.52 -27.49
CA LEU A 259 7.90 25.37 -26.56
C LEU A 259 6.59 25.75 -27.25
N SER A 260 6.55 26.86 -27.99
CA SER A 260 5.37 27.26 -28.76
C SER A 260 4.99 26.20 -29.80
N PHE A 261 5.97 25.62 -30.50
CA PHE A 261 5.77 24.55 -31.47
C PHE A 261 5.35 23.23 -30.80
N PHE A 262 5.86 22.93 -29.61
CA PHE A 262 5.47 21.79 -28.79
C PHE A 262 4.03 21.95 -28.27
N PHE A 263 3.63 23.14 -27.84
CA PHE A 263 2.24 23.41 -27.45
C PHE A 263 1.30 23.41 -28.66
N LEU A 264 1.74 23.91 -29.82
CA LEU A 264 0.97 23.83 -31.05
C LEU A 264 0.83 22.38 -31.53
N SER A 265 1.89 21.56 -31.42
CA SER A 265 1.85 20.16 -31.80
C SER A 265 1.03 19.33 -30.81
N LEU A 266 1.12 19.60 -29.51
CA LEU A 266 0.28 18.97 -28.49
C LEU A 266 -1.18 19.35 -28.66
N TYR A 267 -1.47 20.62 -28.96
CA TYR A 267 -2.81 21.08 -29.32
C TYR A 267 -3.31 20.40 -30.60
N PHE A 268 -2.46 20.26 -31.62
CA PHE A 268 -2.80 19.57 -32.87
C PHE A 268 -3.00 18.07 -32.66
N ILE A 269 -2.24 17.42 -31.77
CA ILE A 269 -2.38 15.99 -31.40
C ILE A 269 -3.65 15.77 -30.57
N VAL A 270 -3.95 16.65 -29.61
CA VAL A 270 -5.20 16.60 -28.83
C VAL A 270 -6.39 16.89 -29.74
N PHE A 271 -6.26 17.82 -30.68
CA PHE A 271 -7.28 18.13 -31.69
C PHE A 271 -7.48 16.94 -32.65
N LEU A 272 -6.41 16.35 -33.21
CA LEU A 272 -6.48 15.18 -34.07
C LEU A 272 -7.03 13.96 -33.34
N SER A 273 -6.60 13.69 -32.11
CA SER A 273 -7.10 12.55 -31.32
C SER A 273 -8.57 12.73 -30.96
N SER A 274 -9.02 13.96 -30.67
CA SER A 274 -10.44 14.28 -30.49
C SER A 274 -11.24 14.11 -31.79
N PHE A 275 -10.67 14.51 -32.93
CA PHE A 275 -11.27 14.31 -34.26
C PHE A 275 -11.33 12.83 -34.65
N PHE A 276 -10.30 12.05 -34.31
CA PHE A 276 -10.22 10.61 -34.55
C PHE A 276 -11.19 9.84 -33.63
N LEU A 277 -11.34 10.26 -32.37
CA LEU A 277 -12.35 9.72 -31.47
C LEU A 277 -13.76 10.03 -31.98
N PHE A 278 -13.99 11.25 -32.47
CA PHE A 278 -15.27 11.65 -33.06
C PHE A 278 -15.58 10.83 -34.31
N TYR A 279 -14.61 10.66 -35.23
CA TYR A 279 -14.77 9.80 -36.40
C TYR A 279 -14.96 8.33 -36.03
N CYS A 280 -14.22 7.79 -35.06
CA CYS A 280 -14.42 6.43 -34.57
C CYS A 280 -15.79 6.23 -33.92
N LEU A 281 -16.29 7.20 -33.14
CA LEU A 281 -17.61 7.16 -32.53
C LEU A 281 -18.72 7.29 -33.57
N SER A 282 -18.56 8.16 -34.57
CA SER A 282 -19.47 8.27 -35.71
C SER A 282 -19.46 7.02 -36.57
N PHE A 283 -18.30 6.40 -36.80
CA PHE A 283 -18.16 5.16 -37.56
C PHE A 283 -18.75 3.97 -36.79
N LEU A 284 -18.54 3.90 -35.47
CA LEU A 284 -19.15 2.88 -34.61
C LEU A 284 -20.67 3.06 -34.53
N SER A 285 -21.16 4.30 -34.45
CA SER A 285 -22.59 4.62 -34.53
C SER A 285 -23.19 4.19 -35.87
N PHE A 286 -22.53 4.50 -36.98
CA PHE A 286 -22.94 4.11 -38.33
C PHE A 286 -22.91 2.58 -38.51
N PHE A 287 -21.89 1.91 -37.99
CA PHE A 287 -21.76 0.45 -38.00
C PHE A 287 -22.85 -0.21 -37.14
N LEU A 288 -23.17 0.34 -35.97
CA LEU A 288 -24.29 -0.12 -35.14
C LEU A 288 -25.65 0.09 -35.83
N LEU A 289 -25.81 1.20 -36.57
CA LEU A 289 -27.01 1.47 -37.38
C LEU A 289 -27.15 0.47 -38.54
N ILE A 290 -26.05 0.14 -39.22
CA ILE A 290 -26.00 -0.90 -40.27
C ILE A 290 -26.29 -2.27 -39.68
N MET A 291 -25.69 -2.60 -38.53
CA MET A 291 -25.95 -3.88 -37.84
C MET A 291 -27.41 -3.96 -37.38
N GLN A 292 -27.98 -2.88 -36.85
CA GLN A 292 -29.38 -2.84 -36.44
C GLN A 292 -30.32 -2.93 -37.65
N TYR A 293 -29.98 -2.34 -38.79
CA TYR A 293 -30.70 -2.47 -40.06
C TYR A 293 -30.61 -3.91 -40.62
N PHE A 294 -29.43 -4.54 -40.60
CA PHE A 294 -29.27 -5.94 -40.99
C PHE A 294 -30.03 -6.88 -40.05
N PHE A 295 -30.04 -6.60 -38.74
CA PHE A 295 -30.75 -7.41 -37.75
C PHE A 295 -32.27 -7.27 -37.89
N THR A 296 -32.79 -6.06 -38.13
CA THR A 296 -34.22 -5.84 -38.41
C THR A 296 -34.64 -6.37 -39.78
N SER A 297 -33.79 -6.29 -40.80
CA SER A 297 -34.07 -6.85 -42.12
C SER A 297 -34.00 -8.39 -42.12
N SER A 298 -33.09 -8.98 -41.33
CA SER A 298 -33.03 -10.43 -41.10
C SER A 298 -34.26 -10.92 -40.32
N LEU A 299 -34.68 -10.20 -39.27
CA LEU A 299 -35.91 -10.51 -38.54
C LEU A 299 -37.18 -10.33 -39.39
N ASN A 300 -37.25 -9.32 -40.26
CA ASN A 300 -38.36 -9.17 -41.21
C ASN A 300 -38.39 -10.27 -42.28
N SER A 301 -37.23 -10.80 -42.71
CA SER A 301 -37.18 -11.97 -43.60
C SER A 301 -37.66 -13.26 -42.90
N LEU A 302 -37.37 -13.41 -41.60
CA LEU A 302 -37.88 -14.49 -40.74
C LEU A 302 -39.38 -14.34 -40.41
N PHE A 303 -39.87 -13.10 -40.26
CA PHE A 303 -41.30 -12.82 -40.08
C PHE A 303 -42.10 -13.02 -41.36
N LEU A 304 -41.56 -12.71 -42.53
CA LEU A 304 -42.19 -13.06 -43.82
C LEU A 304 -42.19 -14.57 -44.06
N PHE A 305 -41.15 -15.30 -43.62
CA PHE A 305 -41.12 -16.76 -43.69
C PHE A 305 -42.10 -17.43 -42.70
N SER A 306 -42.31 -16.86 -41.50
CA SER A 306 -43.31 -17.37 -40.55
C SER A 306 -44.74 -17.06 -40.99
N HIS A 307 -44.96 -15.90 -41.63
CA HIS A 307 -46.28 -15.54 -42.15
C HIS A 307 -46.66 -16.37 -43.39
N PHE A 308 -45.72 -16.64 -44.32
CA PHE A 308 -45.95 -17.55 -45.45
C PHE A 308 -46.19 -19.00 -45.02
N ARG A 309 -45.51 -19.46 -43.95
CA ARG A 309 -45.72 -20.83 -43.41
C ARG A 309 -47.04 -20.96 -42.65
N SER A 310 -47.55 -19.87 -42.04
CA SER A 310 -48.89 -19.86 -41.44
C SER A 310 -50.00 -19.85 -42.50
N LEU A 311 -49.78 -19.17 -43.63
CA LEU A 311 -50.75 -19.09 -44.74
C LEU A 311 -50.78 -20.39 -45.57
N SER A 312 -49.65 -21.11 -45.70
CA SER A 312 -49.61 -22.41 -46.37
C SER A 312 -50.23 -23.53 -45.54
N LEU A 313 -50.15 -23.46 -44.21
CA LEU A 313 -50.83 -24.43 -43.31
C LEU A 313 -52.34 -24.16 -43.18
N SER A 314 -52.80 -22.90 -43.29
CA SER A 314 -54.24 -22.60 -43.28
C SER A 314 -54.93 -23.04 -44.58
N LEU A 315 -54.25 -22.97 -45.73
CA LEU A 315 -54.80 -23.47 -47.01
C LEU A 315 -54.81 -25.01 -47.11
N SER A 316 -53.85 -25.70 -46.47
CA SER A 316 -53.84 -27.18 -46.48
C SER A 316 -54.89 -27.79 -45.56
N LEU A 317 -55.29 -27.10 -44.48
CA LEU A 317 -56.36 -27.56 -43.57
C LEU A 317 -57.78 -27.23 -44.06
N SER A 318 -57.96 -26.25 -44.95
CA SER A 318 -59.26 -26.00 -45.59
C SER A 318 -59.58 -26.96 -46.73
N LEU A 319 -58.56 -27.58 -47.37
CA LEU A 319 -58.79 -28.53 -48.46
C LEU A 319 -59.07 -29.97 -47.96
N SER A 320 -58.68 -30.32 -46.74
CA SER A 320 -58.96 -31.64 -46.14
C SER A 320 -60.34 -31.76 -45.50
N LEU A 321 -61.08 -30.65 -45.34
CA LEU A 321 -62.45 -30.62 -44.83
C LEU A 321 -63.53 -30.53 -45.94
N ILE A 322 -63.13 -30.62 -47.21
CA ILE A 322 -64.04 -30.66 -48.38
C ILE A 322 -64.03 -32.06 -49.05
N ILE A 323 -63.27 -33.02 -48.53
CA ILE A 323 -63.28 -34.44 -48.98
C ILE A 323 -63.63 -35.41 -47.83
N MET A 324 -64.55 -35.00 -46.95
CA MET A 324 -65.40 -35.91 -46.16
C MET A 324 -66.78 -35.29 -45.95
#